data_AF-A0A812NA68-F1
#
_entry.id   AF-A0A812NA68-F1
#
_cell.length_a   1.000
_cell.length_b   1.000
_cell.length_c   1.000
_cell.angle_alpha   90.00
_cell.angle_beta   90.00
_cell.angle_gamma   90.00
#
_symmetry.space_group_name_H-M   'P 1'
#
loop_
_entity.id
_entity.type
_entity.pdbx_description
1 polymer ?
#
loop_
_entity_poly.entity_id
_entity_poly.type
_entity_poly.pdbx_seq_one_letter_code
_entity_poly.pdbx_strand_id
1 'polypeptide(L)'
;ALPIRERMEVFLSLYGNTLVRERDCTYVSDIAPEFVEIVTDNSSHPLAAVVDLSQLKFKDRDVLQDVFKGWFRDVPFDVEALREQRCRGYYRARYDHRKNLMDYDYQTFIKEVAGIIHWFHYKQFGHTGVAFETRLASYATPNRTLASYNEAMDRTKGTTVMVRGFWGDIINSPYHAFCTRTDPEVRHRLFKINSQQYRHTETDIAEYNLTAYLSEMETGQRFSLPPEKPEEFTYPYASPLDELRAADKVVEVKEEDEKKVVEDAPPRGRREKKANWPPLSEAMEGVEVVLLAGDLKEVLKKPKYKGLFHRAFVGAMGCMPLFEEMGIVTGAGGRVPGDFAKKREESGIAASLADGAEIICETMKYQAHFEGSTRLGFRHRLAQAGHLAGWRLRDERRALPRLEKDMQERQSRAKERDSTDFMRFVAMPGGKTAEAS
;
A
#
# COMPACT_ATOMS: atom_id res chain seq x y z
N ALA A 1 -22.89 7.00 -9.65
CA ALA A 1 -21.55 6.49 -9.33
C ALA A 1 -20.50 7.43 -9.90
N LEU A 2 -19.33 7.58 -9.26
CA LEU A 2 -18.25 8.41 -9.80
C LEU A 2 -17.67 7.80 -11.08
N PRO A 3 -17.31 8.60 -12.11
CA PRO A 3 -16.59 8.11 -13.29
C PRO A 3 -15.27 7.43 -12.91
N ILE A 4 -14.79 6.49 -13.75
CA ILE A 4 -13.55 5.71 -13.49
C ILE A 4 -12.36 6.62 -13.17
N ARG A 5 -12.16 7.65 -14.01
CA ARG A 5 -11.11 8.64 -13.80
C ARG A 5 -11.22 9.35 -12.46
N GLU A 6 -12.43 9.73 -12.05
CA GLU A 6 -12.61 10.40 -10.76
C GLU A 6 -12.31 9.46 -9.59
N ARG A 7 -12.74 8.18 -9.66
CA ARG A 7 -12.39 7.18 -8.65
C ARG A 7 -10.88 6.97 -8.55
N MET A 8 -10.18 6.92 -9.69
CA MET A 8 -8.72 6.82 -9.75
C MET A 8 -8.06 8.04 -9.09
N GLU A 9 -8.47 9.26 -9.43
CA GLU A 9 -7.91 10.48 -8.86
C GLU A 9 -8.15 10.57 -7.34
N VAL A 10 -9.37 10.25 -6.88
CA VAL A 10 -9.71 10.20 -5.46
C VAL A 10 -8.87 9.14 -4.75
N PHE A 11 -8.72 7.95 -5.34
CA PHE A 11 -7.89 6.88 -4.77
C PHE A 11 -6.44 7.35 -4.58
N LEU A 12 -5.80 7.91 -5.61
CA LEU A 12 -4.42 8.39 -5.51
C LEU A 12 -4.27 9.51 -4.49
N SER A 13 -5.22 10.44 -4.47
CA SER A 13 -5.27 11.56 -3.51
C SER A 13 -5.30 11.03 -2.07
N LEU A 14 -6.22 10.11 -1.76
CA LEU A 14 -6.37 9.55 -0.42
C LEU A 14 -5.25 8.58 -0.03
N TYR A 15 -4.67 7.87 -1.01
CA TYR A 15 -3.60 6.90 -0.78
C TYR A 15 -2.26 7.57 -0.49
N GLY A 16 -1.90 8.60 -1.26
CA GLY A 16 -0.54 9.12 -1.29
C GLY A 16 -0.32 10.50 -0.66
N ASN A 17 -1.37 11.26 -0.38
CA ASN A 17 -1.23 12.65 0.02
C ASN A 17 -1.63 12.92 1.47
N THR A 18 -0.83 13.72 2.18
CA THR A 18 -1.21 14.26 3.48
C THR A 18 -2.27 15.35 3.39
N LEU A 19 -2.23 16.15 2.32
CA LEU A 19 -3.24 17.17 2.03
C LEU A 19 -3.97 16.78 0.75
N VAL A 20 -5.30 16.91 0.76
CA VAL A 20 -6.20 16.52 -0.32
C VAL A 20 -7.07 17.69 -0.76
N ARG A 21 -7.72 17.54 -1.91
CA ARG A 21 -8.71 18.51 -2.41
C ARG A 21 -9.92 18.53 -1.48
N GLU A 22 -10.60 19.66 -1.38
CA GLU A 22 -11.82 19.77 -0.55
C GLU A 22 -12.88 18.75 -0.97
N ARG A 23 -13.06 18.52 -2.29
CA ARG A 23 -13.97 17.50 -2.82
C ARG A 23 -13.66 16.10 -2.32
N ASP A 24 -12.38 15.71 -2.28
CA ASP A 24 -11.96 14.38 -1.83
C ASP A 24 -12.22 14.20 -0.32
N CYS A 25 -11.98 15.25 0.47
CA CYS A 25 -12.30 15.25 1.90
C CYS A 25 -13.81 15.15 2.15
N THR A 26 -14.61 15.89 1.38
CA THR A 26 -16.09 15.82 1.46
C THR A 26 -16.57 14.41 1.10
N TYR A 27 -16.06 13.83 0.00
CA TYR A 27 -16.37 12.46 -0.40
C TYR A 27 -16.10 11.45 0.74
N VAL A 28 -14.94 11.53 1.39
CA VAL A 28 -14.61 10.66 2.54
C VAL A 28 -15.56 10.90 3.71
N SER A 29 -15.85 12.17 4.03
CA SER A 29 -16.75 12.52 5.13
C SER A 29 -18.18 12.03 4.89
N ASP A 30 -18.64 12.00 3.63
CA ASP A 30 -19.98 11.56 3.25
C ASP A 30 -20.13 10.04 3.28
N ILE A 31 -19.07 9.27 2.98
CA ILE A 31 -19.09 7.81 3.03
C ILE A 31 -18.73 7.24 4.41
N ALA A 32 -18.03 7.99 5.25
CA ALA A 32 -17.64 7.56 6.60
C ALA A 32 -18.79 7.05 7.48
N PRO A 33 -20.01 7.65 7.48
CA PRO A 33 -21.14 7.11 8.23
C PRO A 33 -21.52 5.70 7.79
N GLU A 34 -21.42 5.40 6.49
CA GLU A 34 -21.73 4.06 5.97
C GLU A 34 -20.72 3.02 6.48
N PHE A 35 -19.44 3.36 6.55
CA PHE A 35 -18.45 2.48 7.18
C PHE A 35 -18.73 2.24 8.67
N VAL A 36 -19.23 3.26 9.38
CA VAL A 36 -19.70 3.13 10.78
C VAL A 36 -20.88 2.16 10.85
N GLU A 37 -21.89 2.30 9.98
CA GLU A 37 -23.04 1.40 9.96
C GLU A 37 -22.63 -0.05 9.62
N ILE A 38 -21.69 -0.25 8.66
CA ILE A 38 -21.16 -1.57 8.28
C ILE A 38 -20.53 -2.27 9.49
N VAL A 39 -19.67 -1.60 10.27
CA VAL A 39 -19.02 -2.25 11.42
C VAL A 39 -19.96 -2.49 12.61
N THR A 40 -21.11 -1.84 12.61
CA THR A 40 -22.17 -2.02 13.62
C THR A 40 -23.30 -2.94 13.17
N ASP A 41 -23.13 -3.65 12.04
CA ASP A 41 -24.11 -4.58 11.44
C ASP A 41 -25.49 -3.93 11.15
N ASN A 42 -25.53 -2.62 10.92
CA ASN A 42 -26.75 -1.84 10.65
C ASN A 42 -26.87 -1.34 9.21
N SER A 43 -25.88 -1.66 8.37
CA SER A 43 -25.79 -1.21 6.98
C SER A 43 -26.65 -2.04 6.03
N SER A 44 -27.27 -1.36 5.06
CA SER A 44 -27.87 -1.99 3.88
C SER A 44 -27.00 -1.84 2.61
N HIS A 45 -25.74 -1.42 2.76
CA HIS A 45 -24.83 -1.22 1.65
C HIS A 45 -24.38 -2.58 1.09
N PRO A 46 -24.29 -2.76 -0.25
CA PRO A 46 -23.86 -4.02 -0.87
C PRO A 46 -22.53 -4.58 -0.33
N LEU A 47 -21.59 -3.71 0.05
CA LEU A 47 -20.32 -4.09 0.69
C LEU A 47 -20.50 -4.90 2.00
N ALA A 48 -21.58 -4.68 2.75
CA ALA A 48 -21.88 -5.44 3.96
C ALA A 48 -22.13 -6.94 3.67
N ALA A 49 -22.51 -7.29 2.43
CA ALA A 49 -22.67 -8.69 2.01
C ALA A 49 -21.34 -9.39 1.68
N VAL A 50 -20.26 -8.62 1.48
CA VAL A 50 -18.93 -9.13 1.12
C VAL A 50 -17.98 -9.15 2.32
N VAL A 51 -18.16 -8.23 3.28
CA VAL A 51 -17.24 -8.10 4.42
C VAL A 51 -17.74 -8.91 5.62
N ASP A 52 -16.97 -9.90 6.03
CA ASP A 52 -17.21 -10.68 7.24
C ASP A 52 -16.38 -10.16 8.42
N LEU A 53 -17.10 -9.68 9.45
CA LEU A 53 -16.54 -9.17 10.71
C LEU A 53 -16.68 -10.18 11.85
N SER A 54 -17.15 -11.41 11.60
CA SER A 54 -17.40 -12.46 12.62
C SER A 54 -16.14 -12.84 13.42
N GLN A 55 -14.97 -12.59 12.85
CA GLN A 55 -13.68 -12.89 13.46
C GLN A 55 -13.12 -11.77 14.33
N LEU A 56 -13.75 -10.60 14.32
CA LEU A 56 -13.40 -9.46 15.17
C LEU A 56 -14.14 -9.54 16.50
N LYS A 57 -13.46 -9.18 17.59
CA LYS A 57 -14.14 -8.99 18.89
C LYS A 57 -14.92 -7.68 18.84
N PHE A 58 -15.93 -7.54 19.69
CA PHE A 58 -16.68 -6.27 19.81
C PHE A 58 -15.76 -5.06 20.05
N LYS A 59 -14.76 -5.21 20.93
CA LYS A 59 -13.74 -4.16 21.14
C LYS A 59 -12.99 -3.78 19.86
N ASP A 60 -12.68 -4.74 18.98
CA ASP A 60 -11.98 -4.44 17.73
C ASP A 60 -12.91 -3.68 16.76
N ARG A 61 -14.20 -4.02 16.75
CA ARG A 61 -15.23 -3.29 15.99
C ARG A 61 -15.44 -1.87 16.53
N ASP A 62 -15.45 -1.67 17.84
CA ASP A 62 -15.52 -0.35 18.47
C ASP A 62 -14.33 0.52 18.04
N VAL A 63 -13.12 -0.06 18.00
CA VAL A 63 -11.92 0.64 17.51
C VAL A 63 -12.05 1.03 16.04
N LEU A 64 -12.55 0.14 15.17
CA LEU A 64 -12.81 0.46 13.76
C LEU A 64 -13.85 1.58 13.63
N GLN A 65 -14.92 1.53 14.43
CA GLN A 65 -15.95 2.57 14.47
C GLN A 65 -15.34 3.93 14.81
N ASP A 66 -14.46 4.00 15.81
CA ASP A 66 -13.79 5.22 16.21
C ASP A 66 -12.80 5.73 15.14
N VAL A 67 -12.13 4.83 14.41
CA VAL A 67 -11.30 5.20 13.25
C VAL A 67 -12.15 5.86 12.17
N PHE A 68 -13.28 5.25 11.79
CA PHE A 68 -14.17 5.78 10.74
C PHE A 68 -14.82 7.11 11.16
N LYS A 69 -15.27 7.25 12.42
CA LYS A 69 -15.72 8.55 12.94
C LYS A 69 -14.63 9.61 12.87
N GLY A 70 -13.36 9.21 13.04
CA GLY A 70 -12.22 10.10 12.88
C GLY A 70 -12.09 10.69 11.47
N TRP A 71 -12.72 10.11 10.46
CA TRP A 71 -12.63 10.57 9.07
C TRP A 71 -13.56 11.75 8.76
N PHE A 72 -14.50 12.10 9.65
CA PHE A 72 -15.40 13.24 9.45
C PHE A 72 -14.64 14.57 9.36
N ARG A 73 -15.14 15.46 8.51
CA ARG A 73 -14.51 16.76 8.21
C ARG A 73 -14.35 17.68 9.42
N ASP A 74 -15.27 17.60 10.38
CA ASP A 74 -15.27 18.41 11.60
C ASP A 74 -14.26 17.93 12.64
N VAL A 75 -13.77 16.70 12.53
CA VAL A 75 -12.76 16.17 13.46
C VAL A 75 -11.41 16.86 13.22
N PRO A 76 -10.80 17.50 14.23
CA PRO A 76 -9.49 18.13 14.08
C PRO A 76 -8.40 17.10 13.76
N PHE A 77 -7.55 17.43 12.79
CA PHE A 77 -6.39 16.61 12.43
C PHE A 77 -5.31 17.47 11.76
N ASP A 78 -4.31 17.89 12.53
CA ASP A 78 -3.16 18.63 12.03
C ASP A 78 -2.10 17.64 11.50
N VAL A 79 -2.34 17.14 10.30
CA VAL A 79 -1.46 16.19 9.63
C VAL A 79 -0.07 16.77 9.37
N GLU A 80 0.02 18.07 9.12
CA GLU A 80 1.27 18.75 8.81
C GLU A 80 2.18 18.80 10.04
N ALA A 81 1.65 19.22 11.19
CA ALA A 81 2.42 19.23 12.44
C ALA A 81 2.83 17.82 12.88
N LEU A 82 1.94 16.84 12.75
CA LEU A 82 2.24 15.44 13.10
C LEU A 82 3.32 14.85 12.18
N ARG A 83 3.23 15.12 10.87
CA ARG A 83 4.27 14.70 9.90
C ARG A 83 5.58 15.41 10.17
N GLU A 84 5.56 16.70 10.43
CA GLU A 84 6.73 17.51 10.78
C GLU A 84 7.44 16.97 12.02
N GLN A 85 6.68 16.61 13.07
CA GLN A 85 7.21 15.96 14.26
C GLN A 85 7.92 14.64 13.91
N ARG A 86 7.34 13.79 13.05
CA ARG A 86 7.99 12.54 12.62
C ARG A 86 9.25 12.80 11.79
N CYS A 87 9.22 13.77 10.89
CA CYS A 87 10.40 14.19 10.12
C CYS A 87 11.53 14.68 11.04
N ARG A 88 11.22 15.50 12.05
CA ARG A 88 12.21 15.94 13.06
C ARG A 88 12.78 14.77 13.86
N GLY A 89 11.92 13.82 14.26
CA GLY A 89 12.35 12.61 14.96
C GLY A 89 13.29 11.72 14.12
N TYR A 90 13.03 11.61 12.82
CA TYR A 90 13.84 10.81 11.89
C TYR A 90 15.16 11.50 11.51
N TYR A 91 15.10 12.72 11.01
CA TYR A 91 16.29 13.43 10.53
C TYR A 91 17.18 13.98 11.67
N ARG A 92 16.59 14.24 12.84
CA ARG A 92 17.26 14.77 14.04
C ARG A 92 18.09 16.01 13.70
N ALA A 93 19.37 16.04 14.10
CA ALA A 93 20.29 17.14 13.82
C ALA A 93 20.49 17.44 12.33
N ARG A 94 20.09 16.54 11.42
CA ARG A 94 20.19 16.72 9.96
C ARG A 94 18.90 17.26 9.34
N TYR A 95 17.89 17.60 10.14
CA TYR A 95 16.58 18.03 9.64
C TYR A 95 16.66 19.23 8.68
N ASP A 96 17.53 20.20 8.99
CA ASP A 96 17.74 21.39 8.16
C ASP A 96 18.43 21.07 6.82
N HIS A 97 19.13 19.92 6.75
CA HIS A 97 19.78 19.41 5.54
C HIS A 97 18.96 18.31 4.83
N ARG A 98 17.71 18.06 5.24
CA ARG A 98 16.90 16.94 4.72
C ARG A 98 16.73 16.93 3.20
N LYS A 99 16.70 18.10 2.55
CA LYS A 99 16.61 18.19 1.07
C LYS A 99 17.81 17.54 0.38
N ASN A 100 18.99 17.64 0.97
CA ASN A 100 20.21 16.98 0.47
C ASN A 100 20.18 15.49 0.74
N LEU A 101 19.62 15.07 1.88
CA LEU A 101 19.42 13.66 2.21
C LEU A 101 18.43 12.99 1.26
N MET A 102 17.31 13.64 0.93
CA MET A 102 16.35 13.15 -0.05
C MET A 102 16.97 13.00 -1.45
N ASP A 103 17.82 13.95 -1.85
CA ASP A 103 18.55 13.86 -3.12
C ASP A 103 19.53 12.67 -3.12
N TYR A 104 20.29 12.52 -2.03
CA TYR A 104 21.16 11.38 -1.83
C TYR A 104 20.38 10.05 -1.88
N ASP A 105 19.26 9.95 -1.16
CA ASP A 105 18.43 8.75 -1.11
C ASP A 105 17.91 8.38 -2.50
N TYR A 106 17.46 9.37 -3.27
CA TYR A 106 17.00 9.15 -4.63
C TYR A 106 18.11 8.64 -5.55
N GLN A 107 19.24 9.37 -5.62
CA GLN A 107 20.34 9.02 -6.52
C GLN A 107 21.01 7.70 -6.15
N THR A 108 21.08 7.39 -4.86
CA THR A 108 21.83 6.24 -4.33
C THR A 108 21.01 4.96 -4.31
N PHE A 109 19.70 5.06 -4.05
CA PHE A 109 18.86 3.89 -3.76
C PHE A 109 17.62 3.76 -4.63
N ILE A 110 16.98 4.85 -5.06
CA ILE A 110 15.71 4.78 -5.80
C ILE A 110 15.94 4.71 -7.31
N LYS A 111 16.80 5.58 -7.86
CA LYS A 111 16.96 5.75 -9.31
C LYS A 111 17.33 4.46 -10.04
N GLU A 112 18.20 3.63 -9.45
CA GLU A 112 18.64 2.39 -10.10
C GLU A 112 17.56 1.29 -10.13
N VAL A 113 16.67 1.24 -9.13
CA VAL A 113 15.65 0.18 -9.01
C VAL A 113 14.26 0.62 -9.49
N ALA A 114 13.99 1.93 -9.46
CA ALA A 114 12.70 2.53 -9.76
C ALA A 114 12.87 3.89 -10.47
N GLY A 115 13.74 3.95 -11.47
CA GLY A 115 14.08 5.20 -12.18
C GLY A 115 12.92 5.90 -12.90
N ILE A 116 11.78 5.21 -13.09
CA ILE A 116 10.53 5.80 -13.59
C ILE A 116 9.98 6.86 -12.63
N ILE A 117 10.29 6.75 -11.34
CA ILE A 117 9.96 7.77 -10.34
C ILE A 117 10.75 9.02 -10.67
N HIS A 118 10.06 10.08 -11.05
CA HIS A 118 10.66 11.35 -11.36
C HIS A 118 11.26 11.97 -10.09
N TRP A 119 12.52 12.39 -10.18
CA TRP A 119 13.29 12.90 -9.03
C TRP A 119 12.61 14.07 -8.33
N PHE A 120 11.94 14.95 -9.10
CA PHE A 120 11.23 16.10 -8.55
C PHE A 120 10.03 15.67 -7.70
N HIS A 121 9.24 14.69 -8.17
CA HIS A 121 8.07 14.20 -7.46
C HIS A 121 8.46 13.48 -6.16
N TYR A 122 9.52 12.66 -6.19
CA TYR A 122 10.09 12.05 -4.98
C TYR A 122 10.47 13.10 -3.92
N LYS A 123 11.17 14.16 -4.33
CA LYS A 123 11.55 15.25 -3.43
C LYS A 123 10.35 16.08 -2.96
N GLN A 124 9.37 16.31 -3.83
CA GLN A 124 8.15 17.03 -3.49
C GLN A 124 7.38 16.26 -2.40
N PHE A 125 7.15 14.96 -2.59
CA PHE A 125 6.58 14.09 -1.55
C PHE A 125 7.38 14.12 -0.26
N GLY A 126 8.72 13.98 -0.33
CA GLY A 126 9.58 14.05 0.84
C GLY A 126 9.47 15.39 1.57
N HIS A 127 9.25 16.49 0.86
CA HIS A 127 9.10 17.81 1.44
C HIS A 127 7.71 18.05 2.03
N THR A 128 6.65 17.87 1.23
CA THR A 128 5.28 18.30 1.54
C THR A 128 4.39 17.17 2.07
N GLY A 129 4.70 15.92 1.76
CA GLY A 129 3.82 14.78 2.02
C GLY A 129 2.73 14.59 0.96
N VAL A 130 2.77 15.35 -0.13
CA VAL A 130 1.85 15.24 -1.27
C VAL A 130 2.59 14.56 -2.42
N ALA A 131 2.10 13.40 -2.85
CA ALA A 131 2.70 12.59 -3.91
C ALA A 131 2.01 12.76 -5.26
N PHE A 132 0.68 12.92 -5.28
CA PHE A 132 -0.14 12.94 -6.48
C PHE A 132 -0.93 14.24 -6.56
N GLU A 133 -0.42 15.21 -7.31
CA GLU A 133 -1.15 16.44 -7.62
C GLU A 133 -1.90 16.26 -8.93
N THR A 134 -3.20 16.01 -8.84
CA THR A 134 -4.11 15.99 -9.98
C THR A 134 -4.67 17.39 -10.19
N ARG A 135 -4.60 17.88 -11.44
CA ARG A 135 -5.18 19.17 -11.89
C ARG A 135 -4.55 20.40 -11.23
N LEU A 136 -4.94 21.59 -11.68
CA LEU A 136 -4.62 22.87 -11.02
C LEU A 136 -5.54 23.09 -9.81
N ALA A 137 -5.57 22.14 -8.88
CA ALA A 137 -6.41 22.18 -7.68
C ALA A 137 -5.61 22.58 -6.45
N SER A 138 -6.28 23.15 -5.45
CA SER A 138 -5.67 23.45 -4.15
C SER A 138 -5.74 22.22 -3.22
N TYR A 139 -4.60 21.86 -2.64
CA TYR A 139 -4.45 20.76 -1.69
C TYR A 139 -4.23 21.34 -0.29
N ALA A 140 -5.33 21.72 0.38
CA ALA A 140 -5.29 22.44 1.66
C ALA A 140 -6.01 21.70 2.80
N THR A 141 -6.69 20.59 2.51
CA THR A 141 -7.50 19.88 3.51
C THR A 141 -6.77 18.65 4.02
N PRO A 142 -6.70 18.40 5.34
CA PRO A 142 -5.96 17.26 5.87
C PRO A 142 -6.63 15.93 5.53
N ASN A 143 -5.83 14.98 5.07
CA ASN A 143 -6.26 13.63 4.77
C ASN A 143 -6.39 12.80 6.05
N ARG A 144 -7.60 12.71 6.60
CA ARG A 144 -7.90 12.03 7.87
C ARG A 144 -7.80 10.51 7.80
N THR A 145 -7.74 9.92 6.60
CA THR A 145 -7.58 8.46 6.44
C THR A 145 -6.18 7.99 6.82
N LEU A 146 -5.19 8.89 6.82
CA LEU A 146 -3.82 8.63 7.28
C LEU A 146 -3.65 8.79 8.80
N ALA A 147 -4.76 8.93 9.53
CA ALA A 147 -4.74 9.06 10.97
C ALA A 147 -5.09 7.72 11.64
N SER A 148 -4.35 7.37 12.69
CA SER A 148 -4.67 6.24 13.56
C SER A 148 -4.15 6.52 14.97
N TYR A 149 -4.61 5.74 15.93
CA TYR A 149 -4.24 5.91 17.33
C TYR A 149 -3.04 5.02 17.70
N ASN A 150 -2.17 5.54 18.56
CA ASN A 150 -1.13 4.74 19.19
C ASN A 150 -1.07 5.04 20.69
N GLU A 151 -0.56 4.09 21.46
CA GLU A 151 -0.26 4.29 22.87
C GLU A 151 0.92 5.26 23.00
N ALA A 152 0.76 6.27 23.85
CA ALA A 152 1.81 7.19 24.24
C ALA A 152 1.78 7.43 25.75
N MET A 153 2.94 7.74 26.35
CA MET A 153 3.00 8.07 27.76
C MET A 153 2.66 9.54 27.98
N ASP A 154 1.64 9.82 28.80
CA ASP A 154 1.34 11.17 29.26
C ASP A 154 2.53 11.70 30.06
N ARG A 155 3.14 12.79 29.59
CA ARG A 155 4.33 13.40 30.22
C ARG A 155 4.06 13.94 31.62
N THR A 156 2.81 14.24 31.94
CA THR A 156 2.41 14.82 33.23
C THR A 156 1.96 13.76 34.21
N LYS A 157 1.16 12.79 33.75
CA LYS A 157 0.56 11.76 34.61
C LYS A 157 1.35 10.44 34.65
N GLY A 158 2.28 10.24 33.72
CA GLY A 158 3.01 8.97 33.57
C GLY A 158 2.14 7.79 33.14
N THR A 159 0.87 8.02 32.79
CA THR A 159 -0.08 7.00 32.37
C THR A 159 -0.07 6.84 30.86
N THR A 160 -0.28 5.62 30.36
CA THR A 160 -0.47 5.38 28.93
C THR A 160 -1.82 5.95 28.48
N VAL A 161 -1.80 6.72 27.40
CA VAL A 161 -2.98 7.31 26.76
C VAL A 161 -2.94 7.01 25.27
N MET A 162 -4.12 6.83 24.65
CA MET A 162 -4.21 6.71 23.20
C MET A 162 -4.15 8.10 22.58
N VAL A 163 -3.19 8.32 21.68
CA VAL A 163 -3.01 9.58 20.96
C VAL A 163 -3.19 9.33 19.47
N ARG A 164 -3.98 10.20 18.82
CA ARG A 164 -4.14 10.17 17.37
C ARG A 164 -2.90 10.77 16.71
N GLY A 165 -2.29 10.01 15.79
CA GLY A 165 -1.08 10.40 15.08
C GLY A 165 -1.19 10.26 13.57
N PHE A 166 -0.11 10.61 12.87
CA PHE A 166 0.04 10.44 11.42
C PHE A 166 0.72 9.10 11.09
N TRP A 167 0.05 8.30 10.27
CA TRP A 167 0.41 6.92 9.90
C TRP A 167 0.75 6.73 8.42
N GLY A 168 1.32 7.75 7.77
CA GLY A 168 1.97 7.60 6.47
C GLY A 168 3.48 7.35 6.59
N ASP A 169 4.11 6.95 5.49
CA ASP A 169 5.56 6.91 5.36
C ASP A 169 6.10 8.34 5.09
N ILE A 170 7.31 8.63 5.55
CA ILE A 170 7.98 9.94 5.36
C ILE A 170 9.31 9.80 4.58
N ILE A 171 9.67 8.58 4.20
CA ILE A 171 10.92 8.19 3.54
C ILE A 171 10.61 7.54 2.20
N ASN A 172 9.79 6.48 2.23
CA ASN A 172 9.44 5.75 1.01
C ASN A 172 8.16 6.33 0.44
N SER A 173 8.25 6.75 -0.82
CA SER A 173 7.11 7.31 -1.53
C SER A 173 6.04 6.25 -1.83
N PRO A 174 4.76 6.63 -1.90
CA PRO A 174 3.66 5.73 -2.28
C PRO A 174 3.79 5.17 -3.71
N TYR A 175 4.72 5.71 -4.51
CA TYR A 175 4.91 5.33 -5.90
C TYR A 175 5.21 3.83 -6.11
N HIS A 176 5.80 3.15 -5.14
CA HIS A 176 6.18 1.74 -5.30
C HIS A 176 5.02 0.77 -5.47
N ALA A 177 3.81 1.11 -5.01
CA ALA A 177 2.66 0.20 -5.09
C ALA A 177 2.05 0.12 -6.49
N PHE A 178 1.81 1.28 -7.11
CA PHE A 178 1.03 1.37 -8.36
C PHE A 178 1.78 2.02 -9.52
N CYS A 179 3.02 2.48 -9.34
CA CYS A 179 3.65 3.40 -10.29
C CYS A 179 4.95 2.87 -10.90
N THR A 180 5.60 1.89 -10.27
CA THR A 180 6.92 1.39 -10.71
C THR A 180 6.86 0.24 -11.70
N ARG A 181 5.66 -0.34 -11.88
CA ARG A 181 5.40 -1.52 -12.72
C ARG A 181 4.08 -1.36 -13.44
N THR A 182 3.92 -2.08 -14.54
CA THR A 182 2.69 -2.15 -15.35
C THR A 182 2.64 -3.52 -16.02
N ASP A 183 1.52 -3.85 -16.65
CA ASP A 183 1.38 -5.05 -17.48
C ASP A 183 2.54 -5.15 -18.52
N PRO A 184 3.21 -6.31 -18.65
CA PRO A 184 4.27 -6.51 -19.63
C PRO A 184 3.93 -6.10 -21.07
N GLU A 185 2.67 -6.25 -21.49
CA GLU A 185 2.22 -5.93 -22.85
C GLU A 185 2.35 -4.45 -23.18
N VAL A 186 2.04 -3.57 -22.22
CA VAL A 186 2.09 -2.11 -22.43
C VAL A 186 3.39 -1.48 -21.93
N ARG A 187 4.18 -2.22 -21.15
CA ARG A 187 5.41 -1.73 -20.52
C ARG A 187 6.36 -1.05 -21.52
N HIS A 188 6.55 -1.66 -22.69
CA HIS A 188 7.49 -1.14 -23.68
C HIS A 188 7.10 0.24 -24.23
N ARG A 189 5.79 0.57 -24.26
CA ARG A 189 5.26 1.87 -24.68
C ARG A 189 5.35 2.91 -23.55
N LEU A 190 4.99 2.52 -22.32
CA LEU A 190 4.92 3.44 -21.18
C LEU A 190 6.28 3.69 -20.48
N PHE A 191 7.25 2.78 -20.60
CA PHE A 191 8.59 2.93 -19.99
C PHE A 191 9.64 3.37 -21.00
N LYS A 192 9.23 4.03 -22.09
CA LYS A 192 10.13 4.53 -23.13
C LYS A 192 11.04 5.64 -22.58
N ILE A 193 12.32 5.55 -22.88
CA ILE A 193 13.34 6.53 -22.48
C ILE A 193 13.76 7.33 -23.70
N ASN A 194 13.68 8.66 -23.62
CA ASN A 194 14.19 9.60 -24.60
C ASN A 194 15.15 10.57 -23.89
N SER A 195 16.31 10.87 -24.49
CA SER A 195 17.28 11.82 -23.91
C SER A 195 17.63 11.53 -22.43
N GLN A 196 17.83 10.25 -22.09
CA GLN A 196 18.15 9.75 -20.74
C GLN A 196 17.05 9.94 -19.67
N GLN A 197 15.83 10.33 -20.06
CA GLN A 197 14.70 10.44 -19.14
C GLN A 197 13.53 9.58 -19.63
N TYR A 198 12.74 9.09 -18.68
CA TYR A 198 11.49 8.45 -19.02
C TYR A 198 10.53 9.48 -19.61
N ARG A 199 9.85 9.08 -20.67
CA ARG A 199 8.86 9.92 -21.33
C ARG A 199 7.61 10.11 -20.47
N HIS A 200 7.19 9.05 -19.80
CA HIS A 200 6.12 9.04 -18.83
C HIS A 200 6.72 9.03 -17.43
N THR A 201 6.01 9.62 -16.49
CA THR A 201 6.34 9.64 -15.07
C THR A 201 5.63 8.51 -14.34
N GLU A 202 6.02 8.27 -13.09
CA GLU A 202 5.34 7.32 -12.23
C GLU A 202 3.85 7.64 -12.05
N THR A 203 3.45 8.92 -12.02
CA THR A 203 2.04 9.32 -11.96
C THR A 203 1.27 8.84 -13.19
N ASP A 204 1.84 8.96 -14.39
CA ASP A 204 1.21 8.45 -15.62
C ASP A 204 1.00 6.93 -15.56
N ILE A 205 1.95 6.19 -15.01
CA ILE A 205 1.84 4.73 -14.80
C ILE A 205 0.73 4.41 -13.79
N ALA A 206 0.64 5.18 -12.71
CA ALA A 206 -0.38 5.02 -11.68
C ALA A 206 -1.78 5.24 -12.24
N GLU A 207 -1.97 6.31 -13.02
CA GLU A 207 -3.21 6.63 -13.70
C GLU A 207 -3.65 5.48 -14.61
N TYR A 208 -2.73 4.96 -15.43
CA TYR A 208 -3.01 3.82 -16.31
C TYR A 208 -3.39 2.57 -15.52
N ASN A 209 -2.57 2.17 -14.56
CA ASN A 209 -2.78 0.92 -13.81
C ASN A 209 -4.10 0.93 -13.03
N LEU A 210 -4.39 2.03 -12.34
CA LEU A 210 -5.63 2.14 -11.56
C LEU A 210 -6.85 2.23 -12.47
N THR A 211 -6.75 2.93 -13.60
CA THR A 211 -7.82 2.93 -14.61
C THR A 211 -8.06 1.52 -15.13
N ALA A 212 -6.99 0.79 -15.46
CA ALA A 212 -7.08 -0.60 -15.90
C ALA A 212 -7.76 -1.48 -14.85
N TYR A 213 -7.31 -1.47 -13.60
CA TYR A 213 -7.93 -2.27 -12.53
C TYR A 213 -9.41 -1.93 -12.33
N LEU A 214 -9.74 -0.64 -12.29
CA LEU A 214 -11.11 -0.18 -12.08
C LEU A 214 -12.03 -0.55 -13.25
N SER A 215 -11.56 -0.44 -14.49
CA SER A 215 -12.29 -0.84 -15.70
C SER A 215 -12.44 -2.36 -15.82
N GLU A 216 -11.38 -3.11 -15.56
CA GLU A 216 -11.38 -4.57 -15.59
C GLU A 216 -12.31 -5.14 -14.53
N MET A 217 -12.30 -4.57 -13.32
CA MET A 217 -13.25 -4.93 -12.28
C MET A 217 -14.69 -4.63 -12.74
N GLU A 218 -15.00 -3.49 -13.34
CA GLU A 218 -16.38 -3.17 -13.74
C GLU A 218 -16.90 -3.98 -14.94
N THR A 219 -16.03 -4.30 -15.89
CA THR A 219 -16.45 -4.87 -17.18
C THR A 219 -16.12 -6.35 -17.32
N GLY A 220 -15.24 -6.89 -16.48
CA GLY A 220 -14.67 -8.22 -16.64
C GLY A 220 -13.77 -8.37 -17.88
N GLN A 221 -13.54 -7.30 -18.65
CA GLN A 221 -12.76 -7.30 -19.87
C GLN A 221 -11.39 -6.68 -19.62
N ARG A 222 -10.35 -7.29 -20.20
CA ARG A 222 -8.97 -6.81 -20.10
C ARG A 222 -8.84 -5.40 -20.68
N PHE A 223 -8.25 -4.49 -19.91
CA PHE A 223 -8.00 -3.13 -20.35
C PHE A 223 -6.73 -3.09 -21.19
N SER A 224 -6.76 -2.38 -22.31
CA SER A 224 -5.59 -2.22 -23.19
C SER A 224 -5.45 -0.77 -23.63
N LEU A 225 -4.21 -0.37 -23.94
CA LEU A 225 -3.96 0.93 -24.55
C LEU A 225 -4.59 1.00 -25.94
N PRO A 226 -4.95 2.20 -26.41
CA PRO A 226 -5.31 2.42 -27.80
C PRO A 226 -4.24 1.88 -28.76
N PRO A 227 -4.63 1.50 -30.00
CA PRO A 227 -3.70 1.05 -31.02
C PRO A 227 -2.54 2.03 -31.19
N GLU A 228 -1.34 1.48 -31.39
CA GLU A 228 -0.15 2.30 -31.51
C GLU A 228 -0.21 3.17 -32.77
N LYS A 229 0.09 4.46 -32.62
CA LYS A 229 0.02 5.43 -33.71
C LYS A 229 1.41 5.93 -34.15
N PRO A 230 1.62 6.29 -35.43
CA PRO A 230 2.88 6.83 -35.91
C PRO A 230 3.37 8.06 -35.12
N GLU A 231 2.45 8.89 -34.63
CA GLU A 231 2.71 10.10 -33.84
C GLU A 231 3.37 9.79 -32.49
N GLU A 232 3.34 8.55 -32.00
CA GLU A 232 4.09 8.13 -30.81
C GLU A 232 5.62 8.05 -31.06
N PHE A 233 6.03 8.05 -32.33
CA PHE A 233 7.41 7.92 -32.79
C PHE A 233 7.97 9.17 -33.47
N THR A 234 7.14 10.16 -33.79
CA THR A 234 7.55 11.43 -34.39
C THR A 234 7.35 12.60 -33.43
N TYR A 235 8.31 13.52 -33.40
CA TYR A 235 8.20 14.74 -32.60
C TYR A 235 7.11 15.67 -33.15
N PRO A 236 6.24 16.28 -32.33
CA PRO A 236 6.14 16.17 -30.87
C PRO A 236 5.43 14.88 -30.45
N TYR A 237 6.17 13.96 -29.82
CA TYR A 237 5.69 12.61 -29.55
C TYR A 237 4.33 12.62 -28.81
N ALA A 238 3.28 12.04 -29.40
CA ALA A 238 1.93 11.96 -28.82
C ALA A 238 1.81 10.82 -27.79
N SER A 239 1.26 11.06 -26.60
CA SER A 239 1.18 10.03 -25.56
C SER A 239 0.01 9.09 -25.82
N PRO A 240 0.17 7.75 -25.67
CA PRO A 240 -0.95 6.82 -25.77
C PRO A 240 -2.01 7.04 -24.67
N LEU A 241 -1.68 7.80 -23.61
CA LEU A 241 -2.59 8.16 -22.53
C LEU A 241 -3.45 9.39 -22.84
N ASP A 242 -3.10 10.18 -23.86
CA ASP A 242 -3.83 11.41 -24.18
C ASP A 242 -5.27 11.12 -24.61
N GLU A 243 -5.49 10.02 -25.33
CA GLU A 243 -6.82 9.55 -25.73
C GLU A 243 -7.65 9.08 -24.53
N LEU A 244 -7.04 8.36 -23.59
CA LEU A 244 -7.69 7.95 -22.35
C LEU A 244 -8.11 9.17 -21.53
N ARG A 245 -7.26 10.20 -21.49
CA ARG A 245 -7.55 11.47 -20.80
C ARG A 245 -8.60 12.31 -21.52
N ALA A 246 -8.72 12.18 -22.84
CA ALA A 246 -9.66 12.93 -23.68
C ALA A 246 -11.06 12.30 -23.71
N ALA A 247 -11.17 10.97 -23.70
CA ALA A 247 -12.43 10.25 -23.69
C ALA A 247 -13.36 10.65 -22.52
N ASP A 248 -12.76 11.08 -21.40
CA ASP A 248 -13.46 11.49 -20.18
C ASP A 248 -13.61 13.02 -20.00
N LYS A 249 -13.33 13.84 -21.02
CA LYS A 249 -13.65 15.28 -20.95
C LYS A 249 -15.16 15.48 -21.02
N VAL A 250 -15.80 15.54 -19.86
CA VAL A 250 -17.15 16.13 -19.71
C VAL A 250 -17.09 17.56 -20.24
N VAL A 251 -17.91 17.89 -21.23
CA VAL A 251 -18.12 19.26 -21.71
C VAL A 251 -18.52 20.11 -20.52
N GLU A 252 -17.75 21.15 -20.20
CA GLU A 252 -18.15 22.16 -19.21
C GLU A 252 -19.49 22.76 -19.66
N VAL A 253 -20.59 22.31 -19.04
CA VAL A 253 -21.84 23.06 -19.06
C VAL A 253 -21.56 24.29 -18.22
N LYS A 254 -21.51 25.46 -18.88
CA LYS A 254 -21.50 26.74 -18.19
C LYS A 254 -22.70 26.76 -17.24
N GLU A 255 -22.44 26.97 -15.96
CA GLU A 255 -23.48 27.22 -14.97
C GLU A 255 -24.29 28.44 -15.43
N GLU A 256 -25.52 28.23 -15.88
CA GLU A 256 -26.52 29.30 -15.95
C GLU A 256 -27.11 29.49 -14.55
N ASP A 257 -27.18 30.74 -14.12
CA ASP A 257 -27.60 31.21 -12.81
C ASP A 257 -28.93 30.59 -12.32
N GLU A 258 -28.85 29.61 -11.43
CA GLU A 258 -30.03 29.17 -10.66
C GLU A 258 -30.29 30.13 -9.50
N LYS A 259 -31.37 30.91 -9.67
CA LYS A 259 -31.95 31.80 -8.65
C LYS A 259 -32.29 31.02 -7.37
N LYS A 260 -31.82 31.56 -6.24
CA LYS A 260 -32.22 31.16 -4.89
C LYS A 260 -33.74 31.23 -4.72
N VAL A 261 -34.39 30.08 -4.54
CA VAL A 261 -35.71 29.98 -3.90
C VAL A 261 -35.48 29.54 -2.46
N VAL A 262 -35.89 30.39 -1.52
CA VAL A 262 -35.92 30.09 -0.09
C VAL A 262 -37.25 29.39 0.18
N GLU A 263 -37.22 28.11 0.51
CA GLU A 263 -38.38 27.40 1.08
C GLU A 263 -38.04 26.94 2.51
N ASP A 264 -38.92 27.32 3.43
CA ASP A 264 -38.91 26.97 4.85
C ASP A 264 -38.91 25.45 5.06
N ALA A 265 -37.92 24.97 5.82
CA ALA A 265 -37.82 23.56 6.19
C ALA A 265 -38.65 23.26 7.47
N PRO A 266 -39.56 22.28 7.46
CA PRO A 266 -40.21 21.79 8.69
C PRO A 266 -39.27 20.84 9.47
N PRO A 267 -39.57 20.52 10.75
CA PRO A 267 -38.62 19.90 11.66
C PRO A 267 -38.20 18.49 11.23
N ARG A 268 -36.92 18.18 11.48
CA ARG A 268 -36.26 16.89 11.21
C ARG A 268 -36.99 15.70 11.85
N GLY A 269 -37.90 15.10 11.10
CA GLY A 269 -38.25 13.69 11.25
C GLY A 269 -37.16 12.82 10.63
N ARG A 270 -36.68 11.82 11.38
CA ARG A 270 -35.71 10.79 10.94
C ARG A 270 -36.34 9.98 9.81
N ARG A 271 -36.22 10.45 8.58
CA ARG A 271 -36.65 9.75 7.37
C ARG A 271 -35.45 8.98 6.85
N GLU A 272 -35.44 7.66 7.08
CA GLU A 272 -34.50 6.74 6.44
C GLU A 272 -34.66 6.84 4.92
N LYS A 273 -33.87 7.70 4.28
CA LYS A 273 -33.59 7.55 2.86
C LYS A 273 -32.75 6.29 2.76
N LYS A 274 -33.35 5.16 2.39
CA LYS A 274 -32.58 4.01 1.88
C LYS A 274 -31.73 4.55 0.74
N ALA A 275 -30.44 4.71 0.98
CA ALA A 275 -29.52 5.13 -0.04
C ALA A 275 -29.54 4.07 -1.14
N ASN A 276 -29.85 4.49 -2.37
CA ASN A 276 -29.81 3.61 -3.52
C ASN A 276 -28.34 3.45 -3.94
N TRP A 277 -27.62 2.62 -3.19
CA TRP A 277 -26.22 2.29 -3.48
C TRP A 277 -26.14 1.53 -4.80
N PRO A 278 -25.18 1.86 -5.68
CA PRO A 278 -24.96 1.05 -6.87
C PRO A 278 -24.59 -0.38 -6.44
N PRO A 279 -25.00 -1.41 -7.20
CA PRO A 279 -24.57 -2.78 -6.93
C PRO A 279 -23.04 -2.87 -7.00
N LEU A 280 -22.46 -3.84 -6.29
CA LEU A 280 -21.07 -4.18 -6.52
C LEU A 280 -20.88 -4.70 -7.94
N SER A 281 -19.67 -4.57 -8.45
CA SER A 281 -19.30 -5.19 -9.72
C SER A 281 -19.51 -6.72 -9.65
N GLU A 282 -19.87 -7.33 -10.79
CA GLU A 282 -19.91 -8.78 -11.00
C GLU A 282 -18.59 -9.48 -10.60
N ALA A 283 -17.45 -8.79 -10.69
CA ALA A 283 -16.16 -9.33 -10.25
C ALA A 283 -16.07 -9.60 -8.74
N MET A 284 -17.01 -9.06 -7.94
CA MET A 284 -17.13 -9.35 -6.51
C MET A 284 -18.08 -10.52 -6.22
N GLU A 285 -18.69 -11.13 -7.24
CA GLU A 285 -19.55 -12.31 -7.04
C GLU A 285 -18.72 -13.49 -6.51
N GLY A 286 -19.19 -14.11 -5.43
CA GLY A 286 -18.48 -15.21 -4.77
C GLY A 286 -17.23 -14.79 -3.99
N VAL A 287 -16.99 -13.48 -3.82
CA VAL A 287 -15.91 -12.96 -3.00
C VAL A 287 -16.41 -12.67 -1.58
N GLU A 288 -15.65 -13.15 -0.59
CA GLU A 288 -15.84 -12.83 0.82
C GLU A 288 -14.52 -12.28 1.39
N VAL A 289 -14.61 -11.19 2.15
CA VAL A 289 -13.48 -10.51 2.78
C VAL A 289 -13.61 -10.65 4.30
N VAL A 290 -12.85 -11.59 4.86
CA VAL A 290 -12.84 -11.83 6.30
C VAL A 290 -11.75 -11.00 6.97
N LEU A 291 -12.13 -10.12 7.91
CA LEU A 291 -11.16 -9.33 8.67
C LEU A 291 -10.66 -10.09 9.90
N LEU A 292 -9.34 -10.20 10.03
CA LEU A 292 -8.68 -10.82 11.18
C LEU A 292 -7.97 -9.75 12.01
N ALA A 293 -8.08 -9.83 13.33
CA ALA A 293 -7.40 -8.93 14.27
C ALA A 293 -6.64 -9.71 15.36
N GLY A 294 -5.63 -9.05 15.92
CA GLY A 294 -4.75 -9.59 16.95
C GLY A 294 -3.39 -10.00 16.42
N ASP A 295 -2.62 -10.69 17.26
CA ASP A 295 -1.30 -11.18 16.92
C ASP A 295 -1.40 -12.31 15.87
N LEU A 296 -0.72 -12.14 14.73
CA LEU A 296 -0.86 -13.03 13.57
C LEU A 296 -0.49 -14.49 13.89
N LYS A 297 0.60 -14.72 14.63
CA LYS A 297 1.06 -16.09 14.97
C LYS A 297 0.06 -16.75 15.92
N GLU A 298 -0.57 -16.02 16.83
CA GLU A 298 -1.59 -16.59 17.73
C GLU A 298 -2.93 -16.83 17.01
N VAL A 299 -3.35 -15.92 16.13
CA VAL A 299 -4.61 -16.06 15.38
C VAL A 299 -4.56 -17.29 14.47
N LEU A 300 -3.46 -17.48 13.74
CA LEU A 300 -3.31 -18.55 12.75
C LEU A 300 -3.04 -19.94 13.36
N LYS A 301 -2.72 -20.04 14.64
CA LYS A 301 -2.65 -21.35 15.35
C LYS A 301 -3.99 -22.04 15.50
N LYS A 302 -5.11 -21.33 15.34
CA LYS A 302 -6.44 -21.91 15.52
C LYS A 302 -6.66 -23.05 14.50
N PRO A 303 -7.16 -24.24 14.90
CA PRO A 303 -7.26 -25.41 14.02
C PRO A 303 -8.00 -25.16 12.69
N LYS A 304 -9.00 -24.28 12.69
CA LYS A 304 -9.79 -23.93 11.50
C LYS A 304 -8.99 -23.27 10.36
N TYR A 305 -7.82 -22.71 10.66
CA TYR A 305 -6.96 -22.09 9.65
C TYR A 305 -5.90 -23.04 9.11
N LYS A 306 -5.75 -24.24 9.68
CA LYS A 306 -4.74 -25.21 9.26
C LYS A 306 -4.97 -25.61 7.80
N GLY A 307 -3.97 -25.39 6.96
CA GLY A 307 -4.01 -25.70 5.53
C GLY A 307 -5.07 -24.93 4.73
N LEU A 308 -5.59 -23.80 5.24
CA LEU A 308 -6.68 -23.06 4.61
C LEU A 308 -6.18 -22.17 3.46
N PHE A 309 -5.01 -21.55 3.61
CA PHE A 309 -4.57 -20.50 2.71
C PHE A 309 -3.71 -21.04 1.56
N HIS A 310 -4.18 -20.81 0.33
CA HIS A 310 -3.48 -21.22 -0.89
C HIS A 310 -2.48 -20.18 -1.39
N ARG A 311 -2.61 -18.93 -0.93
CA ARG A 311 -1.72 -17.83 -1.27
C ARG A 311 -1.52 -16.92 -0.06
N ALA A 312 -0.32 -16.38 0.08
CA ALA A 312 0.00 -15.39 1.11
C ALA A 312 0.88 -14.27 0.53
N PHE A 313 0.53 -13.03 0.85
CA PHE A 313 1.32 -11.84 0.53
C PHE A 313 1.75 -11.20 1.84
N VAL A 314 3.06 -11.07 2.05
CA VAL A 314 3.62 -10.66 3.34
C VAL A 314 4.52 -9.46 3.12
N GLY A 315 4.13 -8.30 3.65
CA GLY A 315 4.98 -7.10 3.66
C GLY A 315 6.20 -7.27 4.57
N ALA A 316 7.20 -6.40 4.43
CA ALA A 316 8.48 -6.57 5.15
C ALA A 316 8.32 -6.69 6.68
N MET A 317 7.40 -5.91 7.27
CA MET A 317 7.07 -5.98 8.70
C MET A 317 6.23 -7.22 9.06
N GLY A 318 5.42 -7.72 8.12
CA GLY A 318 4.64 -8.94 8.28
C GLY A 318 5.49 -10.21 8.35
N CYS A 319 6.77 -10.15 7.95
CA CYS A 319 7.70 -11.26 8.11
C CYS A 319 8.20 -11.43 9.56
N MET A 320 8.06 -10.42 10.42
CA MET A 320 8.62 -10.46 11.78
C MET A 320 8.00 -11.57 12.64
N PRO A 321 6.67 -11.77 12.67
CA PRO A 321 6.07 -12.91 13.39
C PRO A 321 6.59 -14.26 12.89
N LEU A 322 6.88 -14.42 11.60
CA LEU A 322 7.49 -15.63 11.06
C LEU A 322 8.91 -15.82 11.58
N PHE A 323 9.73 -14.76 11.60
CA PHE A 323 11.09 -14.83 12.14
C PHE A 323 11.09 -15.24 13.62
N GLU A 324 10.16 -14.69 14.40
CA GLU A 324 9.98 -15.07 15.80
C GLU A 324 9.60 -16.54 15.96
N GLU A 325 8.63 -17.05 15.18
CA GLU A 325 8.25 -18.48 15.25
C GLU A 325 9.39 -19.42 14.81
N MET A 326 10.25 -18.98 13.89
CA MET A 326 11.40 -19.74 13.39
C MET A 326 12.68 -19.55 14.22
N GLY A 327 12.63 -18.75 15.30
CA GLY A 327 13.80 -18.50 16.16
C GLY A 327 14.91 -17.67 15.49
N ILE A 328 14.59 -16.86 14.47
CA ILE A 328 15.55 -16.00 13.78
C ILE A 328 15.61 -14.64 14.50
N VAL A 329 16.70 -14.41 15.23
CA VAL A 329 16.89 -13.20 16.02
C VAL A 329 17.16 -11.98 15.15
N THR A 330 16.50 -10.87 15.47
CA THR A 330 16.70 -9.55 14.89
C THR A 330 17.79 -8.78 15.66
N GLY A 331 19.05 -9.21 15.57
CA GLY A 331 20.17 -8.51 16.26
C GLY A 331 21.56 -9.00 15.89
N ALA A 332 22.58 -8.15 16.09
CA ALA A 332 24.00 -8.40 15.76
C ALA A 332 24.69 -9.44 16.68
N GLY A 333 24.04 -9.89 17.75
CA GLY A 333 24.52 -10.97 18.61
C GLY A 333 23.97 -12.31 18.14
N GLY A 334 24.64 -12.92 17.16
CA GLY A 334 24.28 -14.23 16.64
C GLY A 334 24.29 -15.31 17.72
N ARG A 335 23.15 -15.95 17.97
CA ARG A 335 23.09 -17.31 18.51
C ARG A 335 22.77 -18.27 17.39
N VAL A 336 23.29 -19.50 17.52
CA VAL A 336 23.21 -20.55 16.51
C VAL A 336 21.74 -20.94 16.26
N PRO A 337 21.26 -20.96 15.00
CA PRO A 337 19.93 -21.43 14.64
C PRO A 337 19.84 -22.96 14.76
N GLY A 338 18.87 -23.46 15.52
CA GLY A 338 18.59 -24.90 15.60
C GLY A 338 17.62 -25.28 16.73
N ASP A 339 17.89 -24.81 17.95
CA ASP A 339 17.23 -25.40 19.14
C ASP A 339 15.81 -24.87 19.42
N PHE A 340 15.37 -23.81 18.75
CA PHE A 340 14.06 -23.16 18.97
C PHE A 340 13.21 -22.97 17.71
N ALA A 341 13.67 -23.48 16.55
CA ALA A 341 12.87 -23.38 15.33
C ALA A 341 11.66 -24.32 15.45
N LYS A 342 10.45 -23.74 15.48
CA LYS A 342 9.24 -24.54 15.45
C LYS A 342 9.18 -25.35 14.17
N LYS A 343 8.76 -26.62 14.28
CA LYS A 343 8.41 -27.39 13.09
C LYS A 343 7.23 -26.71 12.38
N ARG A 344 7.07 -26.96 11.07
CA ARG A 344 5.93 -26.43 10.29
C ARG A 344 4.59 -26.62 11.01
N GLU A 345 4.40 -27.76 11.66
CA GLU A 345 3.17 -28.12 12.38
C GLU A 345 2.95 -27.31 13.67
N GLU A 346 4.00 -26.75 14.26
CA GLU A 346 3.98 -25.98 15.50
C GLU A 346 3.89 -24.46 15.24
N SER A 347 4.22 -24.02 14.02
CA SER A 347 4.09 -22.63 13.56
C SER A 347 2.66 -22.35 13.11
N GLY A 348 2.00 -21.36 13.72
CA GLY A 348 0.67 -20.94 13.30
C GLY A 348 0.66 -20.48 11.85
N ILE A 349 1.70 -19.72 11.45
CA ILE A 349 1.80 -19.18 10.10
C ILE A 349 2.04 -20.30 9.08
N ALA A 350 3.05 -21.15 9.29
CA ALA A 350 3.43 -22.17 8.33
C ALA A 350 2.39 -23.31 8.24
N ALA A 351 1.74 -23.67 9.34
CA ALA A 351 0.66 -24.65 9.37
C ALA A 351 -0.64 -24.14 8.73
N SER A 352 -0.86 -22.82 8.70
CA SER A 352 -2.08 -22.26 8.08
C SER A 352 -2.10 -22.35 6.56
N LEU A 353 -0.93 -22.51 5.94
CA LEU A 353 -0.77 -22.60 4.50
C LEU A 353 -1.04 -24.02 3.99
N ALA A 354 -1.87 -24.11 2.93
CA ALA A 354 -2.12 -25.33 2.20
C ALA A 354 -0.83 -25.87 1.55
N ASP A 355 -0.79 -27.18 1.30
CA ASP A 355 0.31 -27.76 0.53
C ASP A 355 0.29 -27.20 -0.90
N GLY A 356 1.47 -26.78 -1.39
CA GLY A 356 1.59 -26.11 -2.68
C GLY A 356 1.20 -24.62 -2.66
N ALA A 357 0.84 -24.05 -1.51
CA ALA A 357 0.52 -22.63 -1.39
C ALA A 357 1.68 -21.74 -1.88
N GLU A 358 1.36 -20.64 -2.56
CA GLU A 358 2.34 -19.65 -3.00
C GLU A 358 2.48 -18.52 -1.98
N ILE A 359 3.70 -18.29 -1.53
CA ILE A 359 4.01 -17.24 -0.55
C ILE A 359 4.88 -16.20 -1.23
N ILE A 360 4.42 -14.95 -1.24
CA ILE A 360 5.12 -13.82 -1.82
C ILE A 360 5.46 -12.86 -0.69
N CYS A 361 6.76 -12.71 -0.43
CA CYS A 361 7.26 -11.82 0.60
C CYS A 361 7.93 -10.61 -0.03
N GLU A 362 7.55 -9.43 0.45
CA GLU A 362 8.24 -8.18 0.15
C GLU A 362 9.70 -8.25 0.59
N THR A 363 10.54 -7.61 -0.21
CA THR A 363 11.94 -7.43 0.12
C THR A 363 12.17 -5.97 0.44
N MET A 364 13.18 -5.66 1.25
CA MET A 364 13.56 -4.27 1.52
C MET A 364 14.15 -3.55 0.29
N LYS A 365 13.95 -4.06 -0.94
CA LYS A 365 14.51 -3.55 -2.19
C LYS A 365 14.22 -2.06 -2.40
N TYR A 366 12.99 -1.67 -2.14
CA TYR A 366 12.51 -0.30 -2.33
C TYR A 366 12.70 0.59 -1.09
N GLN A 367 13.29 0.07 -0.01
CA GLN A 367 13.44 0.79 1.26
C GLN A 367 14.70 1.67 1.23
N ALA A 368 14.54 2.95 0.88
CA ALA A 368 15.65 3.86 0.62
C ALA A 368 16.64 4.01 1.78
N HIS A 369 16.18 3.85 3.02
CA HIS A 369 16.97 4.09 4.23
C HIS A 369 17.89 2.93 4.64
N PHE A 370 17.80 1.77 3.98
CA PHE A 370 18.68 0.65 4.27
C PHE A 370 19.81 0.53 3.25
N GLU A 371 21.01 0.25 3.74
CA GLU A 371 22.16 -0.15 2.91
C GLU A 371 21.90 -1.48 2.19
N GLY A 372 22.57 -1.70 1.06
CA GLY A 372 22.47 -2.91 0.26
C GLY A 372 22.84 -4.16 1.07
N SER A 373 23.83 -4.08 1.95
CA SER A 373 24.21 -5.17 2.86
C SER A 373 23.05 -5.58 3.79
N THR A 374 22.31 -4.61 4.32
CA THR A 374 21.15 -4.81 5.20
C THR A 374 19.99 -5.43 4.44
N ARG A 375 19.71 -4.95 3.22
CA ARG A 375 18.67 -5.50 2.33
C ARG A 375 18.95 -6.95 1.95
N LEU A 376 20.20 -7.26 1.59
CA LEU A 376 20.63 -8.64 1.32
C LEU A 376 20.53 -9.51 2.56
N GLY A 377 21.00 -9.02 3.72
CA GLY A 377 20.88 -9.75 4.99
C GLY A 377 19.44 -10.08 5.36
N PHE A 378 18.49 -9.17 5.09
CA PHE A 378 17.06 -9.43 5.26
C PHE A 378 16.57 -10.58 4.36
N ARG A 379 16.97 -10.61 3.08
CA ARG A 379 16.63 -11.72 2.16
C ARG A 379 17.16 -13.06 2.65
N HIS A 380 18.39 -13.10 3.17
CA HIS A 380 18.98 -14.31 3.72
C HIS A 380 18.24 -14.82 4.95
N ARG A 381 17.88 -13.93 5.88
CA ARG A 381 17.01 -14.28 7.02
C ARG A 381 15.65 -14.78 6.57
N LEU A 382 15.05 -14.15 5.56
CA LEU A 382 13.77 -14.56 5.00
C LEU A 382 13.82 -15.92 4.31
N ALA A 383 14.88 -16.19 3.53
CA ALA A 383 15.12 -17.51 2.97
C ALA A 383 15.23 -18.56 4.07
N GLN A 384 16.04 -18.30 5.09
CA GLN A 384 16.22 -19.20 6.21
C GLN A 384 14.90 -19.49 6.94
N ALA A 385 14.10 -18.45 7.22
CA ALA A 385 12.79 -18.58 7.84
C ALA A 385 11.85 -19.47 7.00
N GLY A 386 11.80 -19.21 5.68
CA GLY A 386 11.01 -20.00 4.76
C GLY A 386 11.42 -21.47 4.74
N HIS A 387 12.72 -21.76 4.69
CA HIS A 387 13.21 -23.15 4.71
C HIS A 387 12.86 -23.86 6.02
N LEU A 388 13.03 -23.21 7.17
CA LEU A 388 12.63 -23.76 8.47
C LEU A 388 11.11 -23.99 8.56
N ALA A 389 10.32 -23.12 7.92
CA ALA A 389 8.88 -23.27 7.81
C ALA A 389 8.43 -24.37 6.82
N GLY A 390 9.37 -25.07 6.17
CA GLY A 390 9.07 -26.09 5.17
C GLY A 390 8.65 -25.51 3.82
N TRP A 391 9.14 -24.32 3.47
CA TRP A 391 8.89 -23.69 2.18
C TRP A 391 10.11 -23.77 1.27
N ARG A 392 9.88 -23.93 -0.03
CA ARG A 392 10.93 -23.96 -1.06
C ARG A 392 10.92 -22.66 -1.86
N LEU A 393 12.09 -22.05 -2.02
CA LEU A 393 12.28 -20.84 -2.83
C LEU A 393 12.24 -21.18 -4.34
N ARG A 394 11.50 -20.42 -5.16
CA ARG A 394 11.33 -20.73 -6.60
C ARG A 394 12.50 -20.32 -7.50
N ASP A 395 13.15 -19.18 -7.23
CA ASP A 395 14.24 -18.63 -8.04
C ASP A 395 15.43 -18.30 -7.14
N GLU A 396 16.12 -19.33 -6.63
CA GLU A 396 17.22 -19.13 -5.68
C GLU A 396 18.33 -18.24 -6.27
N ARG A 397 18.63 -18.42 -7.56
CA ARG A 397 19.72 -17.70 -8.24
C ARG A 397 19.55 -16.19 -8.15
N ARG A 398 18.34 -15.67 -8.38
CA ARG A 398 18.08 -14.22 -8.33
C ARG A 398 17.48 -13.78 -6.99
N ALA A 399 16.73 -14.62 -6.30
CA ALA A 399 16.08 -14.23 -5.05
C ALA A 399 17.04 -14.19 -3.86
N LEU A 400 18.13 -14.98 -3.91
CA LEU A 400 19.10 -15.11 -2.83
C LEU A 400 20.54 -14.85 -3.32
N PRO A 401 20.90 -13.60 -3.68
CA PRO A 401 22.26 -13.28 -4.09
C PRO A 401 23.27 -13.59 -2.98
N ARG A 402 24.45 -14.11 -3.34
CA ARG A 402 25.52 -14.42 -2.37
C ARG A 402 25.91 -13.18 -1.59
N LEU A 403 25.80 -13.25 -0.27
CA LEU A 403 26.32 -12.25 0.67
C LEU A 403 27.68 -12.72 1.19
N GLU A 404 28.69 -11.85 1.07
CA GLU A 404 30.06 -12.12 1.48
C GLU A 404 30.37 -11.31 2.74
N LYS A 405 31.25 -11.87 3.58
CA LYS A 405 31.76 -11.17 4.75
C LYS A 405 32.55 -9.95 4.26
N ASP A 406 32.28 -8.78 4.83
CA ASP A 406 32.93 -7.51 4.48
C ASP A 406 32.71 -7.03 3.03
N MET A 407 31.60 -7.45 2.41
CA MET A 407 31.21 -6.97 1.08
C MET A 407 31.06 -5.45 1.05
N GLN A 408 31.69 -4.80 0.09
CA GLN A 408 31.57 -3.36 -0.10
C GLN A 408 30.15 -2.97 -0.48
N GLU A 409 29.67 -1.85 0.05
CA GLU A 409 28.29 -1.38 -0.16
C GLU A 409 27.93 -1.19 -1.64
N ARG A 410 28.88 -0.75 -2.48
CA ARG A 410 28.66 -0.66 -3.94
C ARG A 410 28.38 -2.04 -4.56
N GLN A 411 29.08 -3.07 -4.12
CA GLN A 411 28.87 -4.44 -4.59
C GLN A 411 27.56 -5.02 -4.05
N SER A 412 27.25 -4.78 -2.77
CA SER A 412 25.98 -5.20 -2.18
C SER A 412 24.78 -4.60 -2.91
N ARG A 413 24.83 -3.30 -3.23
CA ARG A 413 23.78 -2.63 -4.02
C ARG A 413 23.64 -3.20 -5.43
N ALA A 414 24.74 -3.46 -6.12
CA ALA A 414 24.69 -4.06 -7.45
C ALA A 414 24.03 -5.45 -7.43
N LYS A 415 24.37 -6.30 -6.44
CA LYS A 415 23.73 -7.61 -6.26
C LYS A 415 22.24 -7.48 -5.89
N GLU A 416 21.89 -6.53 -5.04
CA GLU A 416 20.50 -6.27 -4.64
C GLU A 416 19.66 -5.78 -5.83
N ARG A 417 20.18 -4.86 -6.64
CA ARG A 417 19.51 -4.34 -7.85
C ARG A 417 19.09 -5.47 -8.79
N ASP A 418 19.98 -6.42 -9.05
CA ASP A 418 19.76 -7.50 -10.02
C ASP A 418 18.87 -8.64 -9.46
N SER A 419 18.65 -8.64 -8.14
CA SER A 419 17.82 -9.62 -7.43
C SER A 419 16.32 -9.43 -7.68
N THR A 420 15.52 -10.45 -7.37
CA THR A 420 14.06 -10.37 -7.54
C THR A 420 13.44 -9.34 -6.60
N ASP A 421 12.38 -8.66 -7.03
CA ASP A 421 11.73 -7.63 -6.20
C ASP A 421 10.96 -8.23 -5.00
N PHE A 422 10.48 -9.47 -5.18
CA PHE A 422 9.82 -10.25 -4.14
C PHE A 422 10.51 -11.61 -4.04
N MET A 423 10.54 -12.18 -2.83
CA MET A 423 10.90 -13.58 -2.65
C MET A 423 9.65 -14.42 -2.76
N ARG A 424 9.68 -15.46 -3.60
CA ARG A 424 8.55 -16.34 -3.87
C ARG A 424 8.84 -17.76 -3.40
N PHE A 425 8.03 -18.25 -2.48
CA PHE A 425 8.13 -19.59 -1.94
C PHE A 425 6.93 -20.44 -2.30
N VAL A 426 7.09 -21.75 -2.18
CA VAL A 426 6.01 -22.74 -2.24
C VAL A 426 6.03 -23.54 -0.95
N ALA A 427 4.89 -23.65 -0.27
CA ALA A 427 4.75 -24.54 0.89
C ALA A 427 4.87 -26.00 0.45
N MET A 428 5.86 -26.72 0.98
CA MET A 428 6.12 -28.11 0.60
C MET A 428 5.21 -29.06 1.40
N PRO A 429 4.73 -30.18 0.81
CA PRO A 429 3.89 -31.14 1.53
C PRO A 429 4.48 -31.61 2.85
N GLY A 430 3.63 -31.72 3.88
CA GLY A 430 4.03 -32.20 5.21
C GLY A 430 4.46 -33.66 5.15
N GLY A 431 5.77 -33.91 5.03
CA GLY A 431 6.30 -35.28 4.97
C GLY A 431 7.71 -35.44 4.42
N LYS A 432 8.36 -34.39 3.90
CA LYS A 432 9.78 -34.46 3.53
C LYS A 432 10.48 -33.16 3.91
N THR A 433 11.18 -33.17 5.04
CA THR A 433 12.41 -32.38 5.16
C THR A 433 13.26 -32.75 3.96
N ALA A 434 13.47 -31.80 3.04
CA ALA A 434 14.48 -31.98 2.02
C ALA A 434 15.80 -32.14 2.78
N GLU A 435 16.34 -33.36 2.78
CA GLU A 435 17.75 -33.55 3.10
C GLU A 435 18.53 -32.66 2.14
N ALA A 436 19.26 -31.70 2.70
CA ALA A 436 20.16 -30.85 1.95
C ALA A 436 21.12 -31.76 1.15
N SER A 437 21.07 -31.62 -0.18
CA SER A 437 22.08 -32.16 -1.09
C SER A 437 22.92 -31.02 -1.64
#